data_AF-A0A2N2DWK2-F1
#
_entry.id   AF-A0A2N2DWK2-F1
#
_cell.length_a   1.000
_cell.length_b   1.000
_cell.length_c   1.000
_cell.angle_alpha   90.00
_cell.angle_beta   90.00
_cell.angle_gamma   90.00
#
_symmetry.space_group_name_H-M   'P 1'
#
loop_
_entity.id
_entity.type
_entity.pdbx_description
1 polymer ?
#
loop_
_entity_poly.entity_id
_entity_poly.type
_entity_poly.pdbx_seq_one_letter_code
_entity_poly.pdbx_strand_id
1 'polypeptide(L)'
;MNKYRRDVEYYLYNRHQLRTSPNKEEQAWSTIIETVYSRYEQSELGKLLSMKYDQKIPEQQIFEKLHIEKTTFYVWRNRLINEITLQAAYMQLIKPF
;
A
#
# COMPACT_ATOMS: atom_id res chain seq x y z
N MET A 1 4.01 -2.17 -16.42
CA MET A 1 4.39 -2.37 -15.00
C MET A 1 4.53 -0.98 -14.37
N ASN A 2 3.85 -0.67 -13.27
CA ASN A 2 3.89 0.68 -12.68
C ASN A 2 5.33 1.01 -12.24
N LYS A 3 5.92 2.08 -12.80
CA LYS A 3 7.31 2.49 -12.56
C LYS A 3 7.57 2.78 -11.07
N TYR A 4 6.55 3.28 -10.38
CA TYR A 4 6.60 3.67 -8.97
C TYR A 4 6.23 2.52 -8.02
N ARG A 5 6.02 1.31 -8.53
CA ARG A 5 5.64 0.14 -7.72
C ARG A 5 6.61 -0.08 -6.56
N ARG A 6 7.91 -0.03 -6.82
CA ARG A 6 8.93 -0.29 -5.79
C ARG A 6 8.90 0.78 -4.70
N ASP A 7 8.70 2.04 -5.08
CA ASP A 7 8.64 3.16 -4.16
C ASP A 7 7.40 3.03 -3.27
N VAL A 8 6.23 2.77 -3.87
CA VAL A 8 4.98 2.54 -3.14
C VAL A 8 5.09 1.34 -2.19
N GLU A 9 5.66 0.22 -2.66
CA GLU A 9 5.87 -0.97 -1.82
C GLU A 9 6.86 -0.67 -0.66
N TYR A 10 7.91 0.12 -0.89
CA TYR A 10 8.82 0.57 0.15
C TYR A 10 8.08 1.39 1.22
N TYR A 11 7.28 2.37 0.82
CA TYR A 11 6.58 3.21 1.79
C TYR A 11 5.50 2.43 2.55
N LEU A 12 4.78 1.51 1.89
CA LEU A 12 3.84 0.62 2.54
C LEU A 12 4.52 -0.27 3.60
N TYR A 13 5.68 -0.84 3.27
CA TYR A 13 6.41 -1.74 4.16
C TYR A 13 7.03 -1.02 5.37
N ASN A 14 7.36 0.26 5.22
CA ASN A 14 7.97 1.09 6.25
C ASN A 14 6.96 2.05 6.92
N ARG A 15 5.66 1.88 6.68
CA ARG A 15 4.57 2.75 7.16
C ARG A 15 4.77 3.21 8.62
N HIS A 16 5.03 2.28 9.53
CA HIS A 16 5.21 2.60 10.95
C HIS A 16 6.38 3.55 11.23
N GLN A 17 7.47 3.44 10.48
CA GLN A 17 8.67 4.28 10.62
C GLN A 17 8.44 5.67 10.02
N LEU A 18 7.68 5.75 8.92
CA LEU A 18 7.40 7.00 8.20
C LEU A 18 6.55 7.97 9.03
N ARG A 19 5.68 7.46 9.91
CA ARG A 19 4.82 8.31 10.78
C ARG A 19 5.63 9.24 11.68
N THR A 20 6.85 8.85 12.03
CA THR A 20 7.74 9.63 12.89
C THR A 20 8.89 10.28 12.12
N SER A 21 8.90 10.19 10.79
CA SER A 21 10.01 10.71 10.00
C SER A 21 10.03 12.25 10.01
N PRO A 22 11.21 12.88 10.18
CA PRO A 22 11.36 14.32 10.02
C PRO A 22 11.36 14.76 8.54
N ASN A 23 11.43 13.83 7.59
CA ASN A 23 11.45 14.13 6.16
C ASN A 23 10.03 14.49 5.66
N LYS A 24 9.89 15.68 5.06
CA LYS A 24 8.61 16.18 4.53
C LYS A 24 8.02 15.28 3.44
N GLU A 25 8.87 14.71 2.59
CA GLU A 25 8.42 13.80 1.54
C GLU A 25 7.85 12.51 2.16
N GLU A 26 8.53 11.95 3.14
CA GLU A 26 8.09 10.75 3.86
C GLU A 26 6.79 11.00 4.63
N GLN A 27 6.61 12.20 5.20
CA GLN A 27 5.35 12.59 5.85
C GLN A 27 4.18 12.67 4.86
N ALA A 28 4.43 13.19 3.65
CA ALA A 28 3.42 13.25 2.60
C ALA A 28 3.02 11.84 2.14
N TRP A 29 4.01 10.96 1.92
CA TRP A 29 3.75 9.55 1.65
C TRP A 29 3.01 8.85 2.79
N SER A 30 3.39 9.11 4.04
CA SER A 30 2.69 8.59 5.21
C SER A 30 1.22 9.02 5.21
N THR A 31 0.93 10.28 4.88
CA THR A 31 -0.45 10.81 4.83
C THR A 31 -1.30 10.09 3.79
N ILE A 32 -0.75 9.85 2.59
CA ILE A 32 -1.42 9.09 1.52
C ILE A 32 -1.70 7.66 1.98
N ILE A 33 -0.70 7.00 2.56
CA ILE A 33 -0.83 5.62 3.03
C ILE A 33 -1.89 5.52 4.13
N GLU A 34 -1.87 6.39 5.14
CA GLU A 34 -2.87 6.40 6.20
C GLU A 34 -4.28 6.62 5.63
N THR A 35 -4.43 7.48 4.62
CA THR A 35 -5.71 7.72 3.94
C THR A 35 -6.22 6.44 3.26
N VAL A 36 -5.34 5.71 2.57
CA VAL A 36 -5.68 4.44 1.93
C VAL A 36 -6.00 3.35 2.96
N TYR A 37 -5.23 3.26 4.05
CA TYR A 37 -5.50 2.33 5.14
C TYR A 37 -6.86 2.60 5.78
N SER A 38 -7.17 3.87 6.11
CA SER A 38 -8.44 4.26 6.69
C SER A 38 -9.62 3.97 5.75
N ARG A 39 -9.46 4.24 4.45
CA ARG A 39 -10.48 3.92 3.44
C ARG A 39 -10.82 2.44 3.38
N TYR A 40 -9.82 1.57 3.56
CA TYR A 40 -9.99 0.13 3.41
C TYR A 40 -10.07 -0.63 4.74
N GLU A 41 -10.06 0.05 5.89
CA GLU A 41 -9.94 -0.53 7.24
C GLU A 41 -10.92 -1.69 7.50
N GLN A 42 -12.16 -1.55 7.04
CA GLN A 42 -13.22 -2.55 7.24
C GLN A 42 -13.38 -3.54 6.07
N SER A 43 -12.54 -3.43 5.04
CA SER A 43 -12.61 -4.24 3.82
C SER A 43 -11.59 -5.38 3.82
N GLU A 44 -11.79 -6.36 2.94
CA GLU A 44 -10.81 -7.43 2.71
C GLU A 44 -9.47 -6.89 2.18
N LEU A 45 -9.49 -5.76 1.47
CA LEU A 45 -8.28 -5.04 1.05
C LEU A 45 -7.49 -4.49 2.23
N GLY A 46 -8.17 -3.97 3.27
CA GLY A 46 -7.51 -3.51 4.50
C GLY A 46 -6.90 -4.65 5.30
N LYS A 47 -7.59 -5.80 5.34
CA LYS A 47 -7.02 -7.04 5.90
C LYS A 47 -5.78 -7.47 5.12
N LEU A 48 -5.83 -7.46 3.78
CA LEU A 48 -4.67 -7.77 2.94
C LEU A 48 -3.50 -6.81 3.21
N LEU A 49 -3.76 -5.51 3.28
CA LEU A 49 -2.75 -4.49 3.58
C LEU A 49 -2.05 -4.78 4.92
N SER A 50 -2.84 -4.96 5.97
CA SER A 50 -2.34 -5.24 7.31
C SER A 50 -1.56 -6.55 7.36
N MET A 51 -2.04 -7.60 6.70
CA MET A 51 -1.37 -8.91 6.70
C MET A 51 -0.07 -8.89 5.91
N LYS A 52 -0.03 -8.22 4.75
CA LYS A 52 1.14 -8.20 3.87
C LYS A 52 2.21 -7.23 4.34
N TYR A 53 1.85 -6.04 4.79
CA TYR A 53 2.80 -4.96 5.06
C TYR A 53 3.08 -4.78 6.56
N ASP A 54 2.06 -4.85 7.41
CA ASP A 54 2.25 -4.70 8.86
C ASP A 54 2.73 -6.03 9.48
N GLN A 55 2.03 -7.13 9.22
CA GLN A 55 2.35 -8.46 9.77
C GLN A 55 3.36 -9.25 8.94
N LYS A 56 3.64 -8.81 7.71
CA LYS A 56 4.66 -9.39 6.81
C LYS A 56 4.46 -10.89 6.57
N ILE A 57 3.21 -11.33 6.55
CA ILE A 57 2.82 -12.73 6.38
C ILE A 57 3.17 -13.19 4.95
N PRO A 58 3.66 -14.44 4.76
CA PRO A 58 3.89 -15.01 3.43
C PRO A 58 2.61 -15.04 2.58
N GLU A 59 2.74 -14.80 1.27
CA GLU A 59 1.59 -14.67 0.36
C GLU A 59 0.66 -15.89 0.38
N GLN A 60 1.23 -17.09 0.49
CA GLN A 60 0.47 -18.33 0.56
C GLN A 60 -0.48 -18.38 1.77
N GLN A 61 -0.02 -17.96 2.95
CA GLN A 61 -0.86 -17.89 4.14
C GLN A 61 -1.94 -16.81 4.01
N ILE A 62 -1.67 -15.72 3.27
CA ILE A 62 -2.67 -14.68 3.01
C ILE A 62 -3.80 -15.24 2.13
N PHE A 63 -3.47 -16.04 1.13
CA PHE A 63 -4.48 -16.68 0.25
C PHE A 63 -5.42 -17.56 1.06
N GLU A 64 -4.86 -18.38 1.95
CA GLU A 64 -5.61 -19.28 2.82
C GLU A 64 -6.49 -18.51 3.81
N LYS A 65 -5.94 -17.52 4.50
CA LYS A 65 -6.65 -16.75 5.52
C LYS A 65 -7.74 -15.84 4.96
N LEU A 66 -7.56 -15.30 3.76
CA LEU A 66 -8.56 -14.46 3.08
C LEU A 66 -9.47 -15.29 2.16
N HIS A 67 -9.24 -16.59 2.01
CA HIS A 67 -9.96 -17.46 1.08
C HIS A 67 -9.99 -16.90 -0.35
N ILE A 68 -8.86 -16.36 -0.81
CA ILE A 68 -8.73 -15.75 -2.15
C ILE A 68 -7.77 -16.52 -3.04
N GLU A 69 -8.01 -16.46 -4.34
CA GLU A 69 -7.06 -16.96 -5.32
C GLU A 69 -5.83 -16.05 -5.44
N LYS A 70 -4.72 -16.65 -5.89
CA LYS A 70 -3.47 -15.94 -6.23
C LYS A 70 -3.71 -14.78 -7.21
N THR A 71 -4.57 -14.99 -8.20
CA THR A 71 -4.97 -13.99 -9.21
C THR A 71 -5.63 -12.78 -8.55
N THR A 72 -6.62 -13.02 -7.70
CA THR A 72 -7.33 -12.00 -6.91
C THR A 72 -6.37 -11.19 -6.06
N PHE A 73 -5.43 -11.85 -5.37
CA PHE A 73 -4.40 -11.17 -4.58
C PHE A 73 -3.58 -10.18 -5.41
N TYR A 74 -3.06 -10.59 -6.58
CA TYR A 74 -2.26 -9.68 -7.40
C TYR A 74 -3.09 -8.56 -8.03
N VAL A 75 -4.35 -8.82 -8.38
CA VAL A 75 -5.29 -7.78 -8.84
C VAL A 75 -5.51 -6.73 -7.75
N TRP A 76 -5.80 -7.17 -6.54
CA TRP A 76 -5.99 -6.31 -5.38
C TRP A 76 -4.73 -5.50 -5.06
N ARG A 77 -3.57 -6.16 -5.06
CA ARG A 77 -2.28 -5.50 -4.84
C ARG A 77 -2.00 -4.44 -5.91
N ASN A 78 -2.24 -4.75 -7.18
CA ASN A 78 -2.04 -3.80 -8.27
C ASN A 78 -3.02 -2.62 -8.19
N ARG A 79 -4.27 -2.87 -7.79
CA ARG A 79 -5.25 -1.81 -7.54
C ARG A 79 -4.77 -0.84 -6.45
N LEU A 80 -4.29 -1.38 -5.33
CA LEU A 80 -3.75 -0.57 -4.23
C LEU A 80 -2.54 0.26 -4.66
N ILE A 81 -1.58 -0.37 -5.35
CA ILE A 81 -0.38 0.33 -5.86
C ILE A 81 -0.80 1.46 -6.80
N ASN A 82 -1.73 1.20 -7.72
CA ASN A 82 -2.19 2.22 -8.66
C ASN A 82 -2.94 3.36 -7.97
N GLU A 83 -3.76 3.07 -6.98
CA GLU A 83 -4.48 4.09 -6.21
C GLU A 83 -3.50 4.98 -5.42
N ILE A 84 -2.54 4.40 -4.73
CA ILE A 84 -1.51 5.15 -4.00
C ILE A 84 -0.66 5.97 -4.97
N THR A 85 -0.28 5.40 -6.12
CA THR A 85 0.46 6.13 -7.16
C THR A 85 -0.35 7.32 -7.66
N LEU A 86 -1.65 7.15 -7.90
CA LEU A 86 -2.53 8.21 -8.36
C LEU A 86 -2.63 9.32 -7.31
N GLN A 87 -2.82 8.97 -6.03
CA GLN A 87 -2.84 9.95 -4.93
C GLN A 87 -1.51 10.69 -4.78
N ALA A 88 -0.38 9.99 -4.90
CA ALA A 88 0.95 10.60 -4.87
C ALA A 88 1.17 11.57 -6.04
N ALA A 89 0.66 11.23 -7.23
CA ALA A 89 0.68 12.12 -8.38
C ALA A 89 -0.19 13.38 -8.16
N TYR A 90 -1.38 13.23 -7.57
CA TYR A 90 -2.23 14.36 -7.20
C TYR A 90 -1.57 15.29 -6.18
N MET A 91 -0.82 14.73 -5.22
CA MET A 91 -0.04 15.50 -4.25
C MET A 91 1.30 16.03 -4.80
N GLN A 92 1.55 15.87 -6.12
CA GLN A 92 2.79 16.27 -6.80
C GLN A 92 4.07 15.63 -6.22
N LEU A 93 3.97 14.53 -5.48
CA LEU A 93 5.11 13.78 -4.96
C LEU A 93 5.85 13.03 -6.07
N ILE A 94 5.10 12.65 -7.10
CA ILE A 94 5.62 12.02 -8.31
C ILE A 94 5.00 12.69 -9.52
N LYS A 95 5.72 12.73 -10.64
CA LYS A 95 5.13 13.19 -11.90
C LYS A 95 4.24 12.08 -12.47
N PRO A 96 2.92 12.31 -12.64
CA PRO A 96 2.14 11.46 -13.53
C PRO A 96 2.75 11.60 -14.93
N PHE A 97 2.82 10.47 -15.62
CA PHE A 97 3.48 10.31 -16.92
C PHE A 97 3.25 11.47 -17.89
#